data_AF-A0AAD8URE8-F1
#
_entry.id   AF-A0AAD8URE8-F1
#
_cell.length_a   1.000
_cell.length_b   1.000
_cell.length_c   1.000
_cell.angle_alpha   90.00
_cell.angle_beta   90.00
_cell.angle_gamma   90.00
#
_symmetry.space_group_name_H-M   'P 1'
#
loop_
_entity.id
_entity.type
_entity.pdbx_description
1 polymer ?
#
loop_
_entity_poly.entity_id
_entity_poly.type
_entity_poly.pdbx_seq_one_letter_code
_entity_poly.pdbx_strand_id
1 'polypeptide(L)'
;EKNWRGGYCQHQTVLFPTWHRAYLLRLEDAMRRAVPDAPSLALPFLDECRPFDQNTPLPWILTTPTFDLDGDNTNPLYSYKFQKGVADNHEKPSDAQRYSKSTGSQTARYPLAGVTDLKGEDPASQASILNGNIAAWLNGKIQIDGKASPASIPDTVSIISRYKASLDAPNYTLFSNKASRGEWLDNTRGSLESKFHTSLEDPHNAVHLAIGGFYQDGEENAKPVEGAHGDMGENETASFDPIFFLHHAFIDYVFWTWQVKHGLTQPGSLSVEPDITAGTLSAGSPILPPGSKLEMSSPLAPFLKSGSISNPVFYTSDDITDINQLGYMYGEGSLDLPTSGPVLGDPELPLVAIARVSGISTMDHEGSFVIRTSAKLADGREVEIDRDAILSRWVLANCKNCQKNKLDTYTYIPFGEDLMRAIGAESKEDIHSKLTVSVQTRGQIAPVKDSFGAVQPLIEIF
;
A
#
# COMPACT_ATOMS: atom_id res chain seq x y z
N GLU A 1 22.26 -8.75 -22.10
CA GLU A 1 22.03 -7.60 -21.20
C GLU A 1 20.98 -8.03 -20.17
N LYS A 2 21.18 -7.74 -18.87
CA LYS A 2 20.19 -8.10 -17.84
C LYS A 2 19.00 -7.15 -18.00
N ASN A 3 17.95 -7.60 -18.68
CA ASN A 3 16.75 -6.84 -19.01
C ASN A 3 15.75 -6.69 -17.83
N TRP A 4 16.22 -6.86 -16.59
CA TRP A 4 15.42 -6.71 -15.39
C TRP A 4 16.02 -5.62 -14.51
N ARG A 5 15.19 -4.69 -14.03
CA ARG A 5 15.56 -3.69 -13.01
C ARG A 5 14.55 -3.82 -11.87
N GLY A 6 15.00 -4.27 -10.70
CA GLY A 6 14.13 -4.45 -9.54
C GLY A 6 14.56 -5.52 -8.54
N GLY A 7 13.97 -5.49 -7.35
CA GLY A 7 14.07 -6.56 -6.36
C GLY A 7 13.20 -7.77 -6.69
N TYR A 8 13.16 -8.76 -5.78
CA TYR A 8 12.32 -9.95 -5.93
C TYR A 8 10.84 -9.72 -5.60
N CYS A 9 10.52 -8.66 -4.85
CA CYS A 9 9.17 -8.40 -4.36
C CYS A 9 8.17 -8.23 -5.51
N GLN A 10 6.99 -8.81 -5.30
CA GLN A 10 5.87 -8.79 -6.23
C GLN A 10 4.91 -7.67 -5.82
N HIS A 11 4.71 -6.70 -6.70
CA HIS A 11 3.79 -5.57 -6.53
C HIS A 11 3.06 -5.35 -7.86
N GLN A 12 1.81 -4.91 -7.79
CA GLN A 12 0.88 -4.82 -8.91
C GLN A 12 0.75 -6.14 -9.66
N THR A 13 0.92 -7.28 -8.96
CA THR A 13 0.75 -8.59 -9.56
C THR A 13 -0.05 -9.53 -8.67
N VAL A 14 -0.66 -10.54 -9.29
CA VAL A 14 -1.39 -11.62 -8.59
C VAL A 14 -0.54 -12.41 -7.61
N LEU A 15 0.79 -12.25 -7.62
CA LEU A 15 1.67 -12.89 -6.66
C LEU A 15 1.91 -12.05 -5.40
N PHE A 16 1.39 -10.82 -5.31
CA PHE A 16 1.61 -9.91 -4.18
C PHE A 16 1.32 -10.56 -2.81
N PRO A 17 0.12 -11.10 -2.52
CA PRO A 17 -0.16 -11.66 -1.19
C PRO A 17 0.72 -12.88 -0.89
N THR A 18 0.85 -13.77 -1.86
CA THR A 18 1.52 -15.07 -1.73
C THR A 18 3.03 -14.94 -1.59
N TRP A 19 3.64 -13.97 -2.30
CA TRP A 19 5.07 -13.69 -2.19
C TRP A 19 5.42 -13.10 -0.83
N HIS A 20 4.59 -12.17 -0.31
CA HIS A 20 4.82 -11.58 1.01
C HIS A 20 4.58 -12.59 2.15
N ARG A 21 3.60 -13.49 2.04
CA ARG A 21 3.45 -14.64 2.97
C ARG A 21 4.72 -15.48 3.02
N ALA A 22 5.26 -15.87 1.86
CA ALA A 22 6.49 -16.63 1.79
C ALA A 22 7.70 -15.86 2.36
N TYR A 23 7.72 -14.53 2.21
CA TYR A 23 8.75 -13.68 2.79
C TYR A 23 8.71 -13.69 4.33
N LEU A 24 7.53 -13.53 4.92
CA LEU A 24 7.34 -13.56 6.38
C LEU A 24 7.72 -14.91 6.97
N LEU A 25 7.31 -16.01 6.33
CA LEU A 25 7.69 -17.36 6.75
C LEU A 25 9.21 -17.52 6.86
N ARG A 26 9.98 -16.91 5.92
CA ARG A 26 11.45 -16.95 5.98
C ARG A 26 12.04 -16.12 7.09
N LEU A 27 11.46 -14.97 7.38
CA LEU A 27 11.90 -14.15 8.50
C LEU A 27 11.64 -14.90 9.82
N GLU A 28 10.43 -15.42 10.00
CA GLU A 28 10.03 -16.13 11.21
C GLU A 28 10.90 -17.38 11.45
N ASP A 29 11.17 -18.15 10.39
CA ASP A 29 12.14 -19.25 10.42
C ASP A 29 13.54 -18.79 10.85
N ALA A 30 13.99 -17.62 10.39
CA ALA A 30 15.29 -17.06 10.78
C ALA A 30 15.30 -16.61 12.24
N MET A 31 14.20 -16.02 12.73
CA MET A 31 14.04 -15.63 14.13
C MET A 31 14.06 -16.85 15.06
N ARG A 32 13.32 -17.93 14.72
CA ARG A 32 13.34 -19.19 15.49
C ARG A 32 14.73 -19.82 15.52
N ARG A 33 15.49 -19.75 14.41
CA ARG A 33 16.90 -20.22 14.40
C ARG A 33 17.83 -19.35 15.25
N ALA A 34 17.58 -18.05 15.32
CA ALA A 34 18.36 -17.12 16.13
C ALA A 34 18.08 -17.29 17.64
N VAL A 35 16.88 -17.74 18.00
CA VAL A 35 16.44 -17.97 19.39
C VAL A 35 15.94 -19.42 19.54
N PRO A 36 16.84 -20.43 19.53
CA PRO A 36 16.46 -21.83 19.50
C PRO A 36 15.68 -22.29 20.74
N ASP A 37 15.82 -21.59 21.86
CA ASP A 37 15.10 -21.86 23.12
C ASP A 37 13.64 -21.36 23.08
N ALA A 38 13.24 -20.63 22.03
CA ALA A 38 11.88 -20.16 21.79
C ALA A 38 11.28 -20.80 20.51
N PRO A 39 11.07 -22.13 20.46
CA PRO A 39 10.57 -22.81 19.26
C PRO A 39 9.16 -22.37 18.87
N SER A 40 8.38 -21.84 19.81
CA SER A 40 7.04 -21.28 19.60
C SER A 40 7.04 -19.80 19.24
N LEU A 41 8.21 -19.19 19.02
CA LEU A 41 8.30 -17.80 18.57
C LEU A 41 7.52 -17.65 17.26
N ALA A 42 6.64 -16.67 17.23
CA ALA A 42 5.87 -16.28 16.07
C ALA A 42 6.03 -14.78 15.84
N LEU A 43 6.03 -14.36 14.59
CA LEU A 43 6.05 -12.95 14.22
C LEU A 43 4.67 -12.35 14.53
N PRO A 44 4.55 -11.38 15.46
CA PRO A 44 3.28 -10.72 15.71
C PRO A 44 2.88 -9.87 14.50
N PHE A 45 1.59 -9.61 14.34
CA PHE A 45 1.08 -8.67 13.35
C PHE A 45 0.72 -7.33 14.00
N LEU A 46 0.91 -6.23 13.26
CA LEU A 46 0.44 -4.91 13.66
C LEU A 46 -1.03 -4.79 13.25
N ASP A 47 -1.98 -5.02 14.17
CA ASP A 47 -3.39 -4.84 13.85
C ASP A 47 -3.70 -3.36 13.57
N GLU A 48 -3.72 -2.98 12.29
CA GLU A 48 -3.90 -1.60 11.82
C GLU A 48 -5.38 -1.16 11.82
N CYS A 49 -6.30 -2.12 11.95
CA CYS A 49 -7.73 -1.86 12.02
C CYS A 49 -8.28 -1.94 13.45
N ARG A 50 -7.43 -2.25 14.45
CA ARG A 50 -7.82 -2.21 15.86
C ARG A 50 -8.32 -0.81 16.23
N PRO A 51 -9.38 -0.68 17.02
CA PRO A 51 -9.76 0.61 17.59
C PRO A 51 -8.57 1.21 18.35
N PHE A 52 -8.26 2.47 18.06
CA PHE A 52 -7.26 3.26 18.77
C PHE A 52 -7.92 4.50 19.37
N ASP A 53 -7.38 4.97 20.49
CA ASP A 53 -7.75 6.26 21.09
C ASP A 53 -7.19 7.43 20.27
N GLN A 54 -7.42 8.67 20.71
CA GLN A 54 -6.92 9.88 20.05
C GLN A 54 -5.38 9.90 20.06
N ASN A 55 -4.76 9.25 19.06
CA ASN A 55 -3.38 9.43 18.56
C ASN A 55 -2.34 8.32 18.85
N THR A 56 -2.68 7.03 19.01
CA THR A 56 -1.64 5.96 19.08
C THR A 56 -1.92 4.68 18.28
N PRO A 57 -2.04 4.75 16.94
CA PRO A 57 -2.16 3.55 16.10
C PRO A 57 -0.97 2.58 16.28
N LEU A 58 0.26 3.09 16.42
CA LEU A 58 1.42 2.25 16.64
C LEU A 58 1.60 1.86 18.12
N PRO A 59 1.90 0.58 18.42
CA PRO A 59 2.39 0.18 19.72
C PRO A 59 3.64 0.97 20.13
N TRP A 60 3.72 1.38 21.39
CA TRP A 60 4.82 2.21 21.92
C TRP A 60 6.21 1.64 21.61
N ILE A 61 6.36 0.32 21.61
CA ILE A 61 7.63 -0.37 21.33
C ILE A 61 8.15 -0.11 19.91
N LEU A 62 7.30 0.32 18.97
CA LEU A 62 7.74 0.70 17.63
C LEU A 62 8.24 2.15 17.60
N THR A 63 7.91 2.97 18.59
CA THR A 63 8.21 4.41 18.59
C THR A 63 9.18 4.84 19.69
N THR A 64 9.50 3.96 20.65
CA THR A 64 10.45 4.24 21.72
C THR A 64 11.87 3.81 21.32
N PRO A 65 12.90 4.67 21.42
CA PRO A 65 14.25 4.37 20.93
C PRO A 65 15.00 3.30 21.74
N THR A 66 14.59 3.07 22.98
CA THR A 66 15.25 2.16 23.92
C THR A 66 14.26 1.21 24.56
N PHE A 67 14.70 -0.02 24.80
CA PHE A 67 13.95 -1.04 25.54
C PHE A 67 14.96 -1.86 26.35
N ASP A 68 14.78 -1.94 27.67
CA ASP A 68 15.69 -2.69 28.53
C ASP A 68 15.34 -4.19 28.51
N LEU A 69 16.26 -5.00 28.01
CA LEU A 69 16.22 -6.45 28.05
C LEU A 69 17.55 -6.95 28.59
N ASP A 70 17.54 -7.47 29.82
CA ASP A 70 18.72 -8.03 30.50
C ASP A 70 19.94 -7.08 30.55
N GLY A 71 19.70 -5.76 30.62
CA GLY A 71 20.74 -4.73 30.65
C GLY A 71 21.19 -4.21 29.29
N ASP A 72 20.67 -4.76 28.19
CA ASP A 72 20.76 -4.17 26.86
C ASP A 72 19.58 -3.21 26.65
N ASN A 73 19.86 -1.93 26.40
CA ASN A 73 18.85 -0.89 26.20
C ASN A 73 18.51 -0.64 24.72
N THR A 74 19.01 -1.46 23.79
CA THR A 74 18.71 -1.31 22.37
C THR A 74 17.31 -1.81 22.04
N ASN A 75 16.57 -1.01 21.25
CA ASN A 75 15.30 -1.46 20.70
C ASN A 75 15.46 -1.79 19.19
N PRO A 76 15.54 -3.08 18.82
CA PRO A 76 15.70 -3.48 17.42
C PRO A 76 14.43 -3.26 16.57
N LEU A 77 13.29 -2.89 17.17
CA LEU A 77 12.04 -2.61 16.47
C LEU A 77 11.85 -1.12 16.15
N TYR A 78 12.64 -0.24 16.78
CA TYR A 78 12.58 1.20 16.57
C TYR A 78 13.12 1.60 15.19
N SER A 79 14.33 1.13 14.87
CA SER A 79 14.99 1.37 13.58
C SER A 79 16.04 0.28 13.31
N TYR A 80 16.42 0.12 12.04
CA TYR A 80 17.56 -0.73 11.66
C TYR A 80 18.78 0.12 11.36
N LYS A 81 19.92 -0.24 11.96
CA LYS A 81 21.23 0.35 11.65
C LYS A 81 21.95 -0.46 10.57
N PHE A 82 22.21 0.18 9.43
CA PHE A 82 22.88 -0.44 8.28
C PHE A 82 24.28 -0.93 8.64
N GLN A 83 24.49 -2.25 8.58
CA GLN A 83 25.80 -2.86 8.85
C GLN A 83 26.78 -2.71 7.68
N LYS A 84 26.24 -2.51 6.48
CA LYS A 84 26.99 -2.21 5.25
C LYS A 84 26.23 -1.15 4.46
N GLY A 85 26.98 -0.34 3.73
CA GLY A 85 26.38 0.60 2.80
C GLY A 85 25.64 -0.13 1.68
N VAL A 86 24.46 0.38 1.34
CA VAL A 86 23.67 -0.04 0.18
C VAL A 86 23.80 1.09 -0.82
N ALA A 87 24.43 0.84 -1.96
CA ALA A 87 24.57 1.84 -3.01
C ALA A 87 23.52 1.62 -4.09
N ASP A 88 22.80 2.69 -4.43
CA ASP A 88 21.98 2.71 -5.62
C ASP A 88 22.88 2.91 -6.86
N ASN A 89 23.25 1.80 -7.50
CA ASN A 89 24.19 1.80 -8.63
C ASN A 89 23.47 2.16 -9.94
N HIS A 90 23.03 3.41 -10.06
CA HIS A 90 22.39 3.96 -11.25
C HIS A 90 23.31 4.93 -12.02
N GLU A 91 23.23 4.90 -13.36
CA GLU A 91 24.20 5.48 -14.31
C GLU A 91 24.22 7.03 -14.36
N LYS A 92 23.33 7.72 -13.64
CA LYS A 92 23.29 9.20 -13.59
C LYS A 92 23.70 9.73 -12.20
N PRO A 93 24.80 10.50 -12.10
CA PRO A 93 25.35 10.98 -10.82
C PRO A 93 24.45 11.90 -9.99
N SER A 94 23.45 12.56 -10.58
CA SER A 94 22.55 13.47 -9.86
C SER A 94 21.44 12.76 -9.07
N ASP A 95 21.10 11.53 -9.46
CA ASP A 95 19.97 10.76 -8.91
C ASP A 95 20.47 9.63 -7.99
N ALA A 96 21.72 9.20 -8.15
CA ALA A 96 22.34 8.01 -7.54
C ALA A 96 22.58 8.05 -6.01
N GLN A 97 22.21 9.14 -5.32
CA GLN A 97 22.58 9.33 -3.92
C GLN A 97 21.42 9.38 -2.93
N ARG A 98 20.15 9.39 -3.38
CA ARG A 98 19.01 9.58 -2.47
C ARG A 98 18.66 8.34 -1.63
N TYR A 99 18.83 7.14 -2.19
CA TYR A 99 18.59 5.85 -1.50
C TYR A 99 19.84 5.08 -1.16
N SER A 100 21.01 5.62 -1.52
CA SER A 100 22.26 5.07 -1.06
C SER A 100 22.35 5.25 0.46
N LYS A 101 22.28 4.14 1.21
CA LYS A 101 22.42 4.14 2.67
C LYS A 101 23.88 3.92 3.00
N SER A 102 24.47 4.81 3.80
CA SER A 102 25.84 4.64 4.27
C SER A 102 25.91 3.61 5.40
N THR A 103 27.07 2.96 5.56
CA THR A 103 27.31 2.12 6.74
C THR A 103 27.10 2.95 8.00
N GLY A 104 26.29 2.43 8.93
CA GLY A 104 25.99 3.07 10.21
C GLY A 104 24.83 4.05 10.20
N SER A 105 24.28 4.40 9.03
CA SER A 105 22.99 5.10 8.93
C SER A 105 21.86 4.24 9.49
N GLN A 106 20.73 4.86 9.86
CA GLN A 106 19.55 4.17 10.36
C GLN A 106 18.36 4.36 9.43
N THR A 107 17.43 3.41 9.46
CA THR A 107 16.12 3.61 8.85
C THR A 107 15.36 4.72 9.57
N ALA A 108 14.53 5.44 8.83
CA ALA A 108 13.72 6.53 9.35
C ALA A 108 12.25 6.38 8.96
N ARG A 109 11.37 6.99 9.75
CA ARG A 109 9.91 7.09 9.51
C ARG A 109 9.52 8.56 9.55
N TYR A 110 8.34 8.91 9.02
CA TYR A 110 7.77 10.27 9.18
C TYR A 110 7.79 10.68 10.67
N PRO A 111 8.14 11.93 11.03
CA PRO A 111 8.47 13.08 10.18
C PRO A 111 9.92 13.16 9.70
N LEU A 112 10.77 12.18 9.98
CA LEU A 112 12.21 12.26 9.71
C LEU A 112 12.58 12.11 8.23
N ALA A 113 13.64 12.81 7.85
CA ALA A 113 14.32 12.68 6.57
C ALA A 113 15.43 11.62 6.67
N GLY A 114 15.36 10.53 5.89
CA GLY A 114 16.31 9.41 5.93
C GLY A 114 17.77 9.69 5.52
N VAL A 115 18.20 10.96 5.51
CA VAL A 115 19.55 11.42 5.14
C VAL A 115 20.13 12.44 6.15
N THR A 116 19.30 13.16 6.91
CA THR A 116 19.76 14.06 7.99
C THR A 116 18.62 14.30 8.97
N ASP A 117 18.86 14.04 10.26
CA ASP A 117 17.91 14.31 11.34
C ASP A 117 17.31 15.71 11.20
N LEU A 118 15.99 15.82 11.33
CA LEU A 118 15.39 17.10 11.73
C LEU A 118 15.98 17.45 13.09
N LYS A 119 16.97 18.33 13.09
CA LYS A 119 17.58 18.86 14.30
C LYS A 119 16.49 19.51 15.15
N GLY A 120 16.16 18.92 16.29
CA GLY A 120 15.54 19.66 17.40
C GLY A 120 14.28 19.08 18.04
N GLU A 121 13.67 18.00 17.52
CA GLU A 121 12.51 17.38 18.16
C GLU A 121 12.88 16.10 18.89
N ASP A 122 12.40 15.94 20.13
CA ASP A 122 12.63 14.74 20.93
C ASP A 122 11.84 13.53 20.40
N PRO A 123 12.24 12.28 20.72
CA PRO A 123 11.59 11.08 20.20
C PRO A 123 10.08 10.99 20.50
N ALA A 124 9.58 11.57 21.60
CA ALA A 124 8.17 11.53 21.93
C ALA A 124 7.36 12.48 21.02
N SER A 125 7.90 13.67 20.70
CA SER A 125 7.31 14.56 19.69
C SER A 125 7.21 13.87 18.32
N GLN A 126 8.30 13.23 17.89
CA GLN A 126 8.34 12.50 16.62
C GLN A 126 7.32 11.35 16.59
N ALA A 127 7.22 10.58 17.69
CA ALA A 127 6.23 9.53 17.84
C ALA A 127 4.79 10.08 17.76
N SER A 128 4.52 11.23 18.38
CA SER A 128 3.21 11.88 18.32
C SER A 128 2.85 12.32 16.89
N ILE A 129 3.80 12.89 16.15
CA ILE A 129 3.59 13.32 14.77
C ILE A 129 3.35 12.12 13.85
N LEU A 130 4.17 11.06 13.99
CA LEU A 130 4.02 9.82 13.23
C LEU A 130 2.64 9.20 13.47
N ASN A 131 2.27 9.03 14.74
CA ASN A 131 1.01 8.44 15.12
C ASN A 131 -0.21 9.29 14.69
N GLY A 132 -0.12 10.62 14.80
CA GLY A 132 -1.15 11.53 14.31
C GLY A 132 -1.36 11.40 12.81
N ASN A 133 -0.27 11.33 12.03
CA ASN A 133 -0.36 11.10 10.59
C ASN A 133 -0.99 9.75 10.26
N ILE A 134 -0.51 8.66 10.87
CA ILE A 134 -1.07 7.32 10.63
C ILE A 134 -2.55 7.29 11.03
N ALA A 135 -2.94 7.91 12.15
CA ALA A 135 -4.34 7.98 12.57
C ALA A 135 -5.20 8.74 11.56
N ALA A 136 -4.71 9.84 10.99
CA ALA A 136 -5.40 10.61 9.95
C ALA A 136 -5.61 9.79 8.66
N TRP A 137 -4.65 8.96 8.27
CA TRP A 137 -4.77 8.06 7.13
C TRP A 137 -5.68 6.86 7.41
N LEU A 138 -5.57 6.25 8.60
CA LEU A 138 -6.41 5.12 9.02
C LEU A 138 -7.89 5.54 9.11
N ASN A 139 -8.15 6.64 9.80
CA ASN A 139 -9.51 7.16 9.95
C ASN A 139 -10.02 7.73 8.63
N GLY A 140 -9.26 8.64 8.01
CA GLY A 140 -9.43 9.14 6.64
C GLY A 140 -10.80 9.70 6.24
N LYS A 141 -11.85 9.62 7.06
CA LYS A 141 -13.24 9.84 6.62
C LYS A 141 -13.41 11.17 5.90
N ILE A 142 -14.18 11.17 4.82
CA ILE A 142 -14.59 12.38 4.10
C ILE A 142 -15.20 13.35 5.10
N GLN A 143 -14.68 14.58 5.16
CA GLN A 143 -15.12 15.62 6.10
C GLN A 143 -16.05 16.62 5.40
N ILE A 144 -17.32 16.65 5.78
CA ILE A 144 -18.32 17.61 5.27
C ILE A 144 -18.74 18.51 6.44
N ASP A 145 -18.72 19.82 6.23
CA ASP A 145 -19.02 20.83 7.27
C ASP A 145 -18.20 20.69 8.58
N GLY A 146 -16.95 20.23 8.48
CA GLY A 146 -16.09 20.02 9.65
C GLY A 146 -16.51 18.82 10.52
N LYS A 147 -17.30 17.90 9.97
CA LYS A 147 -17.70 16.64 10.60
C LYS A 147 -17.46 15.48 9.64
N ALA A 148 -17.28 14.29 10.20
CA ALA A 148 -17.29 13.07 9.39
C ALA A 148 -18.60 12.98 8.59
N SER A 149 -18.47 12.69 7.30
CA SER A 149 -19.60 12.48 6.38
C SER A 149 -20.58 11.41 6.91
N PRO A 150 -21.85 11.48 6.47
CA PRO A 150 -22.80 10.41 6.72
C PRO A 150 -22.26 9.05 6.25
N ALA A 151 -22.64 7.98 6.94
CA ALA A 151 -22.26 6.61 6.57
C ALA A 151 -22.73 6.20 5.16
N SER A 152 -23.67 6.94 4.58
CA SER A 152 -24.18 6.76 3.23
C SER A 152 -23.26 7.25 2.11
N ILE A 153 -22.17 7.93 2.45
CA ILE A 153 -21.16 8.36 1.46
C ILE A 153 -20.06 7.28 1.39
N PRO A 154 -19.73 6.76 0.19
CA PRO A 154 -18.62 5.83 0.02
C PRO A 154 -17.30 6.43 0.54
N ASP A 155 -16.66 5.77 1.50
CA ASP A 155 -15.42 6.23 2.12
C ASP A 155 -14.20 5.56 1.46
N THR A 156 -13.55 6.27 0.54
CA THR A 156 -12.32 5.79 -0.13
C THR A 156 -11.03 6.36 0.49
N VAL A 157 -11.15 7.34 1.38
CA VAL A 157 -10.00 7.99 2.03
C VAL A 157 -9.54 7.21 3.26
N SER A 158 -10.46 6.58 4.02
CA SER A 158 -10.10 5.69 5.12
C SER A 158 -9.38 4.43 4.65
N ILE A 159 -8.19 4.17 5.20
CA ILE A 159 -7.50 2.88 5.01
C ILE A 159 -8.31 1.74 5.66
N ILE A 160 -8.90 1.96 6.84
CA ILE A 160 -9.70 0.94 7.54
C ILE A 160 -10.89 0.51 6.69
N SER A 161 -11.63 1.46 6.12
CA SER A 161 -12.76 1.18 5.23
C SER A 161 -12.31 0.40 3.99
N ARG A 162 -11.11 0.71 3.45
CA ARG A 162 -10.53 -0.02 2.32
C ARG A 162 -10.10 -1.45 2.66
N TYR A 163 -9.49 -1.70 3.83
CA TYR A 163 -9.20 -3.08 4.26
C TYR A 163 -10.48 -3.90 4.36
N LYS A 164 -11.52 -3.34 5.01
CA LYS A 164 -12.84 -3.98 5.09
C LYS A 164 -13.43 -4.27 3.72
N ALA A 165 -13.40 -3.32 2.80
CA ALA A 165 -13.89 -3.48 1.43
C ALA A 165 -13.13 -4.54 0.64
N SER A 166 -11.83 -4.71 0.88
CA SER A 166 -11.04 -5.73 0.18
C SER A 166 -11.47 -7.14 0.56
N LEU A 167 -11.97 -7.36 1.78
CA LEU A 167 -12.48 -8.67 2.21
C LEU A 167 -13.70 -9.13 1.39
N ASP A 168 -14.41 -8.21 0.74
CA ASP A 168 -15.56 -8.50 -0.12
C ASP A 168 -15.20 -8.66 -1.61
N ALA A 169 -13.92 -8.56 -1.97
CA ALA A 169 -13.49 -8.83 -3.34
C ALA A 169 -13.91 -10.26 -3.77
N PRO A 170 -14.68 -10.42 -4.88
CA PRO A 170 -15.35 -11.67 -5.23
C PRO A 170 -14.44 -12.78 -5.74
N ASN A 171 -13.19 -12.47 -6.09
CA ASN A 171 -12.21 -13.45 -6.53
C ASN A 171 -10.80 -13.02 -6.15
N TYR A 172 -9.86 -13.97 -6.17
CA TYR A 172 -8.48 -13.76 -5.76
C TYR A 172 -7.77 -12.71 -6.63
N THR A 173 -8.04 -12.70 -7.93
CA THR A 173 -7.37 -11.80 -8.89
C THR A 173 -7.62 -10.34 -8.53
N LEU A 174 -8.88 -10.00 -8.28
CA LEU A 174 -9.34 -8.68 -7.84
C LEU A 174 -8.88 -8.34 -6.42
N PHE A 175 -8.93 -9.32 -5.51
CA PHE A 175 -8.42 -9.16 -4.14
C PHE A 175 -6.93 -8.83 -4.11
N SER A 176 -6.12 -9.50 -4.94
CA SER A 176 -4.67 -9.54 -4.77
C SER A 176 -3.95 -8.22 -5.03
N ASN A 177 -4.34 -7.45 -6.05
CA ASN A 177 -3.52 -6.35 -6.55
C ASN A 177 -4.32 -5.25 -7.25
N LYS A 178 -3.74 -4.04 -7.31
CA LYS A 178 -4.40 -2.85 -7.86
C LYS A 178 -4.56 -2.90 -9.39
N ALA A 179 -3.63 -3.53 -10.10
CA ALA A 179 -3.65 -3.55 -11.57
C ALA A 179 -4.81 -4.40 -12.10
N SER A 180 -4.98 -5.61 -11.56
CA SER A 180 -6.11 -6.48 -11.87
C SER A 180 -7.45 -5.84 -11.52
N ARG A 181 -7.51 -5.12 -10.38
CA ARG A 181 -8.70 -4.34 -10.00
C ARG A 181 -9.06 -3.26 -11.01
N GLY A 182 -8.07 -2.50 -11.49
CA GLY A 182 -8.29 -1.44 -12.47
C GLY A 182 -8.91 -1.98 -13.76
N GLU A 183 -8.35 -3.06 -14.31
CA GLU A 183 -8.90 -3.69 -15.53
C GLU A 183 -10.31 -4.26 -15.30
N TRP A 184 -10.57 -4.86 -14.13
CA TRP A 184 -11.91 -5.34 -13.80
C TRP A 184 -12.95 -4.21 -13.81
N LEU A 185 -12.64 -3.08 -13.16
CA LEU A 185 -13.53 -1.91 -13.16
C LEU A 185 -13.71 -1.33 -14.57
N ASP A 186 -12.66 -1.34 -15.38
CA ASP A 186 -12.73 -0.90 -16.77
C ASP A 186 -13.62 -1.81 -17.64
N ASN A 187 -13.55 -3.12 -17.44
CA ASN A 187 -14.39 -4.09 -18.15
C ASN A 187 -15.86 -4.05 -17.71
N THR A 188 -16.16 -3.49 -16.54
CA THR A 188 -17.51 -3.48 -15.94
C THR A 188 -18.20 -2.11 -15.93
N ARG A 189 -17.63 -1.10 -16.61
CA ARG A 189 -18.14 0.28 -16.68
C ARG A 189 -19.63 0.42 -17.03
N GLY A 190 -20.17 -0.52 -17.81
CA GLY A 190 -21.57 -0.50 -18.23
C GLY A 190 -22.58 -1.08 -17.22
N SER A 191 -22.14 -1.61 -16.09
CA SER A 191 -22.99 -2.32 -15.11
C SER A 191 -22.63 -1.98 -13.65
N LEU A 192 -22.62 -0.68 -13.33
CA LEU A 192 -22.14 -0.14 -12.05
C LEU A 192 -22.96 -0.52 -10.82
N GLU A 193 -24.18 -1.00 -11.01
CA GLU A 193 -25.18 -1.17 -9.94
C GLU A 193 -24.83 -2.22 -8.85
N SER A 194 -23.66 -2.88 -8.82
CA SER A 194 -23.41 -3.90 -7.78
C SER A 194 -21.97 -4.31 -7.40
N LYS A 195 -20.88 -3.72 -7.93
CA LYS A 195 -19.54 -4.39 -7.85
C LYS A 195 -18.30 -3.51 -7.67
N PHE A 196 -18.40 -2.38 -6.99
CA PHE A 196 -17.16 -1.66 -6.63
C PHE A 196 -16.45 -2.40 -5.50
N HIS A 197 -15.26 -2.93 -5.79
CA HIS A 197 -14.42 -3.57 -4.79
C HIS A 197 -13.03 -2.93 -4.80
N THR A 198 -12.35 -2.99 -3.67
CA THR A 198 -10.92 -2.67 -3.59
C THR A 198 -10.06 -3.93 -3.46
N SER A 199 -8.77 -3.79 -3.71
CA SER A 199 -7.76 -4.85 -3.59
C SER A 199 -7.00 -4.69 -2.28
N LEU A 200 -6.47 -5.76 -1.71
CA LEU A 200 -5.60 -5.76 -0.53
C LEU A 200 -4.40 -4.81 -0.67
N GLU A 201 -3.81 -4.75 -1.87
CA GLU A 201 -2.63 -3.92 -2.14
C GLU A 201 -2.94 -2.41 -2.03
N ASP A 202 -4.20 -2.00 -2.13
CA ASP A 202 -4.58 -0.58 -2.07
C ASP A 202 -4.39 0.04 -0.67
N PRO A 203 -5.05 -0.46 0.40
CA PRO A 203 -4.79 0.00 1.76
C PRO A 203 -3.35 -0.27 2.22
N HIS A 204 -2.72 -1.37 1.77
CA HIS A 204 -1.29 -1.64 2.01
C HIS A 204 -0.40 -0.47 1.55
N ASN A 205 -0.56 -0.04 0.30
CA ASN A 205 0.24 1.07 -0.24
C ASN A 205 0.05 2.36 0.57
N ALA A 206 -1.18 2.61 1.04
CA ALA A 206 -1.49 3.79 1.82
C ALA A 206 -0.79 3.78 3.20
N VAL A 207 -0.69 2.63 3.87
CA VAL A 207 0.05 2.49 5.14
C VAL A 207 1.55 2.71 4.94
N HIS A 208 2.13 2.14 3.88
CA HIS A 208 3.51 2.40 3.48
C HIS A 208 3.80 3.90 3.36
N LEU A 209 2.96 4.63 2.63
CA LEU A 209 3.14 6.06 2.41
C LEU A 209 2.92 6.88 3.70
N ALA A 210 1.93 6.51 4.53
CA ALA A 210 1.66 7.16 5.81
C ALA A 210 2.85 7.05 6.80
N ILE A 211 3.47 5.87 6.90
CA ILE A 211 4.68 5.67 7.73
C ILE A 211 5.90 6.32 7.06
N GLY A 212 5.96 6.25 5.73
CA GLY A 212 7.12 6.57 4.90
C GLY A 212 7.38 8.04 4.61
N GLY A 213 6.46 8.96 4.94
CA GLY A 213 6.71 10.39 4.79
C GLY A 213 5.62 11.20 4.11
N PHE A 214 4.52 10.59 3.68
CA PHE A 214 3.39 11.30 3.10
C PHE A 214 2.42 11.72 4.21
N TYR A 215 2.13 13.02 4.26
CA TYR A 215 1.34 13.62 5.33
C TYR A 215 -0.09 13.92 4.88
N GLN A 216 -1.01 13.98 5.84
CA GLN A 216 -2.35 14.51 5.60
C GLN A 216 -2.41 16.02 5.81
N ASP A 217 -2.67 16.79 4.76
CA ASP A 217 -2.79 18.25 4.86
C ASP A 217 -4.02 18.65 5.69
N GLY A 218 -3.90 19.72 6.48
CA GLY A 218 -4.99 20.26 7.31
C GLY A 218 -5.24 19.58 8.67
N GLU A 219 -4.51 18.53 9.03
CA GLU A 219 -4.57 17.89 10.36
C GLU A 219 -3.53 18.52 11.32
N GLU A 220 -3.86 18.64 12.62
CA GLU A 220 -2.95 19.23 13.61
C GLU A 220 -1.57 18.54 13.59
N ASN A 221 -0.50 19.34 13.46
CA ASN A 221 0.90 18.90 13.42
C ASN A 221 1.32 18.05 12.19
N ALA A 222 0.46 17.85 11.20
CA ALA A 222 0.84 17.29 9.90
C ALA A 222 1.51 18.39 9.05
N LYS A 223 2.80 18.61 9.27
CA LYS A 223 3.57 19.59 8.48
C LYS A 223 4.22 18.90 7.28
N PRO A 224 4.26 19.55 6.10
CA PRO A 224 5.26 19.21 5.09
C PRO A 224 6.63 19.31 5.74
N VAL A 225 7.27 18.16 5.94
CA VAL A 225 8.70 18.13 6.18
C VAL A 225 9.36 17.99 4.82
N GLU A 226 9.95 19.08 4.37
CA GLU A 226 10.79 19.07 3.18
C GLU A 226 11.89 18.01 3.37
N GLY A 227 11.87 16.98 2.52
CA GLY A 227 12.81 15.88 2.60
C GLY A 227 12.47 14.74 3.57
N ALA A 228 11.25 14.65 4.14
CA ALA A 228 10.84 13.41 4.81
C ALA A 228 10.93 12.25 3.81
N HIS A 229 11.92 11.38 4.01
CA HIS A 229 12.36 10.28 3.15
C HIS A 229 12.43 9.01 4.00
N GLY A 230 11.31 8.69 4.67
CA GLY A 230 11.22 7.47 5.47
C GLY A 230 11.25 6.24 4.57
N ASP A 231 11.97 5.21 5.03
CA ASP A 231 12.27 4.02 4.25
C ASP A 231 11.01 3.25 3.84
N MET A 232 9.97 3.24 4.70
CA MET A 232 8.67 2.61 4.42
C MET A 232 7.94 3.19 3.20
N GLY A 233 8.29 4.40 2.73
CA GLY A 233 7.59 5.03 1.61
C GLY A 233 8.03 4.53 0.24
N GLU A 234 9.04 3.66 0.18
CA GLU A 234 9.60 3.12 -1.06
C GLU A 234 9.88 1.61 -1.00
N ASN A 235 9.67 0.94 -2.13
CA ASN A 235 9.98 -0.48 -2.26
C ASN A 235 11.48 -0.80 -2.16
N GLU A 236 12.37 0.16 -2.43
CA GLU A 236 13.82 -0.03 -2.46
C GLU A 236 14.40 -0.31 -1.07
N THR A 237 13.89 0.38 -0.04
CA THR A 237 14.44 0.28 1.32
C THR A 237 13.42 0.02 2.43
N ALA A 238 12.11 -0.06 2.14
CA ALA A 238 11.08 -0.32 3.15
C ALA A 238 11.37 -1.55 4.01
N SER A 239 11.82 -2.66 3.40
CA SER A 239 12.08 -3.90 4.13
C SER A 239 13.28 -3.86 5.09
N PHE A 240 14.05 -2.77 5.10
CA PHE A 240 15.05 -2.56 6.15
C PHE A 240 14.44 -2.05 7.45
N ASP A 241 13.29 -1.36 7.40
CA ASP A 241 12.62 -0.89 8.61
C ASP A 241 11.90 -2.06 9.30
N PRO A 242 12.16 -2.34 10.59
CA PRO A 242 11.51 -3.45 11.30
C PRO A 242 9.97 -3.44 11.25
N ILE A 243 9.33 -2.27 11.16
CA ILE A 243 7.86 -2.17 11.10
C ILE A 243 7.28 -2.80 9.83
N PHE A 244 8.08 -2.89 8.76
CA PHE A 244 7.70 -3.54 7.51
C PHE A 244 7.14 -4.94 7.75
N PHE A 245 7.83 -5.74 8.56
CA PHE A 245 7.45 -7.12 8.78
C PHE A 245 6.17 -7.26 9.62
N LEU A 246 5.93 -6.32 10.53
CA LEU A 246 4.70 -6.30 11.34
C LEU A 246 3.49 -5.83 10.52
N HIS A 247 3.70 -4.84 9.63
CA HIS A 247 2.73 -4.41 8.63
C HIS A 247 2.38 -5.57 7.70
N HIS A 248 3.38 -6.20 7.08
CA HIS A 248 3.14 -7.33 6.17
C HIS A 248 2.53 -8.54 6.88
N ALA A 249 2.83 -8.78 8.16
CA ALA A 249 2.14 -9.80 8.94
C ALA A 249 0.64 -9.49 9.12
N PHE A 250 0.25 -8.21 9.15
CA PHE A 250 -1.16 -7.81 9.11
C PHE A 250 -1.76 -7.97 7.71
N ILE A 251 -1.02 -7.65 6.65
CA ILE A 251 -1.44 -7.94 5.26
C ILE A 251 -1.71 -9.43 5.08
N ASP A 252 -0.86 -10.28 5.64
CA ASP A 252 -1.04 -11.73 5.56
C ASP A 252 -2.22 -12.23 6.41
N TYR A 253 -2.49 -11.58 7.55
CA TYR A 253 -3.72 -11.77 8.31
C TYR A 253 -4.96 -11.42 7.48
N VAL A 254 -5.01 -10.24 6.85
CA VAL A 254 -6.15 -9.84 5.98
C VAL A 254 -6.32 -10.83 4.82
N PHE A 255 -5.22 -11.29 4.23
CA PHE A 255 -5.26 -12.32 3.19
C PHE A 255 -5.86 -13.62 3.72
N TRP A 256 -5.42 -14.10 4.88
CA TRP A 256 -6.01 -15.30 5.48
C TRP A 256 -7.49 -15.12 5.83
N THR A 257 -7.89 -13.97 6.37
CA THR A 257 -9.30 -13.64 6.66
C THR A 257 -10.15 -13.67 5.39
N TRP A 258 -9.65 -13.12 4.28
CA TRP A 258 -10.32 -13.24 2.97
C TRP A 258 -10.42 -14.70 2.51
N GLN A 259 -9.34 -15.48 2.61
CA GLN A 259 -9.38 -16.91 2.25
C GLN A 259 -10.43 -17.69 3.06
N VAL A 260 -10.52 -17.44 4.37
CA VAL A 260 -11.52 -18.08 5.25
C VAL A 260 -12.92 -17.68 4.83
N LYS A 261 -13.17 -16.37 4.62
CA LYS A 261 -14.48 -15.83 4.22
C LYS A 261 -14.97 -16.42 2.89
N HIS A 262 -14.07 -16.63 1.94
CA HIS A 262 -14.40 -17.15 0.60
C HIS A 262 -14.25 -18.68 0.46
N GLY A 263 -13.83 -19.38 1.53
CA GLY A 263 -13.63 -20.84 1.50
C GLY A 263 -12.43 -21.30 0.67
N LEU A 264 -11.41 -20.46 0.52
CA LEU A 264 -10.24 -20.65 -0.33
C LEU A 264 -8.95 -20.85 0.49
N THR A 265 -9.01 -21.74 1.48
CA THR A 265 -7.91 -22.00 2.43
C THR A 265 -7.00 -23.18 2.04
N GLN A 266 -7.33 -23.91 0.97
CA GLN A 266 -6.64 -25.16 0.60
C GLN A 266 -5.67 -24.95 -0.57
N PRO A 267 -4.56 -25.71 -0.67
CA PRO A 267 -3.68 -25.65 -1.83
C PRO A 267 -4.47 -25.84 -3.15
N GLY A 268 -4.20 -24.99 -4.14
CA GLY A 268 -4.89 -25.00 -5.43
C GLY A 268 -6.29 -24.39 -5.44
N SER A 269 -6.79 -23.82 -4.33
CA SER A 269 -8.08 -23.12 -4.32
C SER A 269 -8.00 -21.71 -4.90
N LEU A 270 -6.82 -21.12 -5.00
CA LEU A 270 -6.62 -19.79 -5.59
C LEU A 270 -6.50 -19.90 -7.12
N SER A 271 -7.07 -18.94 -7.84
CA SER A 271 -7.02 -18.92 -9.30
C SER A 271 -6.89 -17.50 -9.84
N VAL A 272 -6.29 -17.41 -11.03
CA VAL A 272 -6.22 -16.17 -11.80
C VAL A 272 -7.37 -16.15 -12.80
N GLU A 273 -8.13 -15.05 -12.84
CA GLU A 273 -9.23 -14.87 -13.78
C GLU A 273 -8.69 -14.81 -15.22
N PRO A 274 -9.22 -15.62 -16.16
CA PRO A 274 -8.66 -15.74 -17.51
C PRO A 274 -8.83 -14.47 -18.35
N ASP A 275 -9.84 -13.66 -18.06
CA ASP A 275 -10.20 -12.45 -18.80
C ASP A 275 -9.53 -11.18 -18.24
N ILE A 276 -8.66 -11.33 -17.23
CA ILE A 276 -7.87 -10.24 -16.65
C ILE A 276 -6.40 -10.48 -16.97
N THR A 277 -5.74 -9.47 -17.55
CA THR A 277 -4.36 -9.52 -18.01
C THR A 277 -3.43 -8.58 -17.23
N ALA A 278 -3.97 -7.47 -16.72
CA ALA A 278 -3.31 -6.54 -15.83
C ALA A 278 -2.98 -7.24 -14.50
N GLY A 279 -1.74 -7.09 -14.06
CA GLY A 279 -1.21 -7.75 -12.87
C GLY A 279 -0.98 -9.26 -13.02
N THR A 280 -1.22 -9.86 -14.19
CA THR A 280 -0.93 -11.29 -14.44
C THR A 280 0.34 -11.48 -15.27
N LEU A 281 1.12 -10.42 -15.48
CA LEU A 281 2.36 -10.44 -16.27
C LEU A 281 3.52 -9.91 -15.43
N SER A 282 4.65 -10.62 -15.45
CA SER A 282 5.87 -10.21 -14.77
C SER A 282 6.43 -8.93 -15.39
N ALA A 283 6.75 -7.93 -14.58
CA ALA A 283 7.57 -6.79 -15.00
C ALA A 283 9.05 -7.17 -15.24
N GLY A 284 9.42 -8.42 -14.94
CA GLY A 284 10.78 -8.95 -14.96
C GLY A 284 11.33 -9.08 -13.55
N SER A 285 11.95 -10.22 -13.27
CA SER A 285 12.66 -10.51 -12.02
C SER A 285 14.00 -11.18 -12.32
N PRO A 286 14.85 -11.43 -11.31
CA PRO A 286 16.10 -12.16 -11.52
C PRO A 286 15.92 -13.56 -12.13
N ILE A 287 14.72 -14.15 -12.03
CA ILE A 287 14.42 -15.51 -12.50
C ILE A 287 13.34 -15.59 -13.60
N LEU A 288 12.52 -14.55 -13.79
CA LEU A 288 11.44 -14.52 -14.78
C LEU A 288 11.62 -13.34 -15.74
N PRO A 289 11.62 -13.55 -17.07
CA PRO A 289 11.69 -12.44 -18.01
C PRO A 289 10.41 -11.58 -17.96
N PRO A 290 10.50 -10.29 -18.31
CA PRO A 290 9.33 -9.42 -18.49
C PRO A 290 8.32 -10.03 -19.47
N GLY A 291 7.03 -9.88 -19.19
CA GLY A 291 5.93 -10.42 -19.98
C GLY A 291 5.62 -11.91 -19.72
N SER A 292 6.36 -12.58 -18.82
CA SER A 292 6.01 -13.94 -18.39
C SER A 292 4.65 -13.93 -17.71
N LYS A 293 3.76 -14.86 -18.10
CA LYS A 293 2.49 -15.06 -17.42
C LYS A 293 2.73 -15.52 -15.98
N LEU A 294 2.02 -14.90 -15.05
CA LEU A 294 2.01 -15.21 -13.63
C LEU A 294 0.74 -15.99 -13.30
N GLU A 295 0.92 -17.11 -12.62
CA GLU A 295 -0.12 -18.06 -12.20
C GLU A 295 0.22 -18.58 -10.80
N MET A 296 -0.68 -19.31 -10.14
CA MET A 296 -0.44 -19.83 -8.78
C MET A 296 0.73 -20.84 -8.71
N SER A 297 1.10 -21.43 -9.84
CA SER A 297 2.26 -22.30 -10.03
C SER A 297 3.57 -21.55 -10.26
N SER A 298 3.53 -20.22 -10.39
CA SER A 298 4.72 -19.42 -10.67
C SER A 298 5.70 -19.42 -9.48
N PRO A 299 7.01 -19.38 -9.74
CA PRO A 299 8.01 -19.43 -8.68
C PRO A 299 8.02 -18.14 -7.84
N LEU A 300 7.85 -18.30 -6.52
CA LEU A 300 8.03 -17.25 -5.51
C LEU A 300 9.51 -17.12 -5.14
N ALA A 301 10.33 -16.72 -6.09
CA ALA A 301 11.76 -16.49 -5.81
C ALA A 301 11.96 -15.33 -4.82
N PRO A 302 12.99 -15.40 -3.95
CA PRO A 302 14.06 -16.39 -3.93
C PRO A 302 13.81 -17.57 -2.99
N PHE A 303 12.56 -17.85 -2.61
CA PHE A 303 12.24 -18.79 -1.53
C PHE A 303 12.34 -20.24 -2.02
N LEU A 304 13.40 -20.96 -1.62
CA LEU A 304 13.67 -22.35 -2.04
C LEU A 304 13.06 -23.40 -1.12
N LYS A 305 12.45 -24.44 -1.67
CA LYS A 305 12.05 -25.63 -0.87
C LYS A 305 13.27 -26.27 -0.23
N SER A 306 13.06 -26.93 0.92
CA SER A 306 14.14 -27.63 1.62
C SER A 306 14.83 -28.64 0.70
N GLY A 307 16.16 -28.76 0.81
CA GLY A 307 16.97 -29.67 -0.02
C GLY A 307 17.21 -29.23 -1.47
N SER A 308 16.73 -28.04 -1.88
CA SER A 308 16.75 -27.61 -3.29
C SER A 308 17.92 -26.67 -3.66
N ILE A 309 19.05 -26.73 -2.96
CA ILE A 309 20.17 -25.79 -3.21
C ILE A 309 20.92 -26.12 -4.51
N SER A 310 21.10 -27.40 -4.82
CA SER A 310 21.81 -27.85 -6.03
C SER A 310 20.96 -27.80 -7.30
N ASN A 311 19.64 -28.00 -7.17
CA ASN A 311 18.64 -27.84 -8.21
C ASN A 311 17.50 -26.97 -7.65
N PRO A 312 17.49 -25.65 -7.91
CA PRO A 312 16.57 -24.72 -7.28
C PRO A 312 15.12 -25.02 -7.64
N VAL A 313 14.35 -25.39 -6.61
CA VAL A 313 12.90 -25.50 -6.65
C VAL A 313 12.36 -24.43 -5.71
N PHE A 314 11.68 -23.43 -6.28
CA PHE A 314 11.06 -22.36 -5.52
C PHE A 314 9.71 -22.81 -4.96
N TYR A 315 9.29 -22.19 -3.85
CA TYR A 315 7.89 -22.22 -3.44
C TYR A 315 7.02 -21.59 -4.53
N THR A 316 5.77 -22.05 -4.63
CA THR A 316 4.70 -21.44 -5.44
C THR A 316 3.59 -20.93 -4.53
N SER A 317 2.57 -20.26 -5.08
CA SER A 317 1.41 -19.86 -4.31
C SER A 317 0.65 -21.07 -3.75
N ASP A 318 0.57 -22.17 -4.50
CA ASP A 318 -0.07 -23.40 -4.04
C ASP A 318 0.58 -23.97 -2.77
N ASP A 319 1.90 -23.87 -2.66
CA ASP A 319 2.65 -24.38 -1.50
C ASP A 319 2.42 -23.58 -0.21
N ILE A 320 1.95 -22.33 -0.32
CA ILE A 320 1.84 -21.40 0.81
C ILE A 320 0.39 -20.92 1.05
N THR A 321 -0.57 -21.48 0.32
CA THR A 321 -1.99 -21.09 0.44
C THR A 321 -2.57 -21.45 1.81
N ASP A 322 -2.23 -22.62 2.34
CA ASP A 322 -2.73 -23.10 3.64
C ASP A 322 -1.73 -22.80 4.76
N ILE A 323 -2.01 -21.78 5.58
CA ILE A 323 -1.11 -21.39 6.68
C ILE A 323 -0.98 -22.47 7.76
N ASN A 324 -1.97 -23.36 7.90
CA ASN A 324 -1.89 -24.46 8.87
C ASN A 324 -0.80 -25.46 8.45
N GLN A 325 -0.62 -25.68 7.14
CA GLN A 325 0.48 -26.50 6.61
C GLN A 325 1.84 -25.82 6.79
N LEU A 326 1.86 -24.48 6.90
CA LEU A 326 3.05 -23.69 7.19
C LEU A 326 3.38 -23.65 8.69
N GLY A 327 2.48 -24.15 9.55
CA GLY A 327 2.73 -24.30 10.99
C GLY A 327 2.47 -23.05 11.82
N TYR A 328 1.67 -22.10 11.32
CA TYR A 328 1.22 -20.94 12.09
C TYR A 328 -0.28 -20.70 11.92
N MET A 329 -0.84 -19.91 12.83
CA MET A 329 -2.24 -19.47 12.78
C MET A 329 -2.33 -18.05 13.33
N TYR A 330 -3.36 -17.32 12.90
CA TYR A 330 -3.69 -16.03 13.49
C TYR A 330 -4.64 -16.21 14.67
N GLY A 331 -4.37 -15.47 15.76
CA GLY A 331 -5.34 -15.27 16.83
C GLY A 331 -6.41 -14.26 16.43
N GLU A 332 -7.26 -13.88 17.38
CA GLU A 332 -8.32 -12.89 17.15
C GLU A 332 -7.72 -11.54 16.72
N GLY A 333 -8.28 -10.96 15.65
CA GLY A 333 -7.95 -9.65 15.13
C GLY A 333 -9.19 -8.82 14.79
N SER A 334 -8.99 -7.53 14.53
CA SER A 334 -10.06 -6.54 14.34
C SER A 334 -10.96 -6.77 13.11
N LEU A 335 -10.58 -7.68 12.21
CA LEU A 335 -11.31 -7.99 10.98
C LEU A 335 -11.99 -9.36 10.99
N ASP A 336 -11.94 -10.11 12.11
CA ASP A 336 -12.53 -11.46 12.21
C ASP A 336 -14.07 -11.45 12.30
N LEU A 337 -14.65 -10.33 12.72
CA LEU A 337 -16.09 -10.17 12.82
C LEU A 337 -16.66 -9.55 11.53
N PRO A 338 -17.88 -9.94 11.12
CA PRO A 338 -18.54 -9.30 9.99
C PRO A 338 -18.59 -7.79 10.22
N THR A 339 -18.23 -7.04 9.19
CA THR A 339 -18.16 -5.59 9.20
C THR A 339 -19.52 -5.01 9.60
N SER A 340 -19.59 -4.36 10.77
CA SER A 340 -20.76 -3.57 11.14
C SER A 340 -20.68 -2.20 10.44
N GLY A 341 -21.64 -1.92 9.57
CA GLY A 341 -21.78 -0.64 8.87
C GLY A 341 -21.39 -0.71 7.40
N PRO A 342 -21.88 0.24 6.59
CA PRO A 342 -21.74 0.16 5.16
C PRO A 342 -20.30 0.36 4.71
N VAL A 343 -19.89 -0.49 3.78
CA VAL A 343 -18.54 -0.54 3.20
C VAL A 343 -18.62 -0.08 1.74
N LEU A 344 -17.49 0.34 1.17
CA LEU A 344 -17.38 0.62 -0.25
C LEU A 344 -17.89 -0.60 -1.07
N GLY A 345 -18.94 -0.42 -1.87
CA GLY A 345 -19.58 -1.51 -2.61
C GLY A 345 -20.73 -2.23 -1.88
N ASP A 346 -21.16 -1.73 -0.71
CA ASP A 346 -22.36 -2.21 -0.03
C ASP A 346 -23.61 -2.05 -0.92
N PRO A 347 -24.42 -3.11 -1.13
CA PRO A 347 -25.70 -3.01 -1.82
C PRO A 347 -26.66 -1.95 -1.25
N GLU A 348 -26.52 -1.61 0.04
CA GLU A 348 -27.28 -0.53 0.70
C GLU A 348 -26.75 0.88 0.37
N LEU A 349 -25.58 0.98 -0.27
CA LEU A 349 -25.00 2.22 -0.83
C LEU A 349 -24.97 2.18 -2.37
N PRO A 350 -26.12 2.33 -3.04
CA PRO A 350 -26.17 2.28 -4.50
C PRO A 350 -25.28 3.38 -5.10
N LEU A 351 -24.40 2.96 -6.00
CA LEU A 351 -23.53 3.87 -6.75
C LEU A 351 -24.29 4.46 -7.93
N VAL A 352 -24.18 5.77 -8.09
CA VAL A 352 -24.75 6.55 -9.19
C VAL A 352 -23.74 6.69 -10.33
N ALA A 353 -22.47 6.84 -10.01
CA ALA A 353 -21.40 7.02 -10.99
C ALA A 353 -20.05 6.58 -10.41
N ILE A 354 -19.07 6.37 -11.30
CA ILE A 354 -17.65 6.29 -10.95
C ILE A 354 -16.88 7.32 -11.76
N ALA A 355 -16.05 8.12 -11.09
CA ALA A 355 -15.02 8.89 -11.76
C ALA A 355 -13.73 8.07 -11.84
N ARG A 356 -13.16 7.92 -13.04
CA ARG A 356 -11.81 7.40 -13.24
C ARG A 356 -10.87 8.55 -13.55
N VAL A 357 -9.83 8.70 -12.74
CA VAL A 357 -8.70 9.61 -12.99
C VAL A 357 -7.59 8.81 -13.64
N SER A 358 -7.08 9.31 -14.77
CA SER A 358 -6.03 8.69 -15.57
C SER A 358 -5.07 9.74 -16.15
N GLY A 359 -4.04 9.32 -16.90
CA GLY A 359 -3.05 10.24 -17.49
C GLY A 359 -1.94 10.67 -16.52
N ILE A 360 -1.86 10.04 -15.35
CA ILE A 360 -0.77 10.20 -14.39
C ILE A 360 0.08 8.94 -14.46
N SER A 361 1.37 9.07 -14.75
CA SER A 361 2.28 7.94 -14.86
C SER A 361 3.30 7.90 -13.72
N THR A 362 3.64 6.69 -13.27
CA THR A 362 4.79 6.48 -12.38
C THR A 362 6.13 6.82 -13.03
N MET A 363 6.14 7.11 -14.33
CA MET A 363 7.31 7.59 -15.07
C MET A 363 7.49 9.11 -14.96
N ASP A 364 6.41 9.86 -14.73
CA ASP A 364 6.40 11.31 -14.65
C ASP A 364 6.66 11.81 -13.21
N HIS A 365 6.58 10.90 -12.24
CA HIS A 365 6.82 11.17 -10.82
C HIS A 365 7.93 10.25 -10.29
N GLU A 366 9.02 10.85 -9.82
CA GLU A 366 10.08 10.09 -9.14
C GLU A 366 9.56 9.56 -7.80
N GLY A 367 9.57 8.24 -7.65
CA GLY A 367 9.22 7.58 -6.39
C GLY A 367 7.74 7.38 -6.19
N SER A 368 7.37 7.09 -4.95
CA SER A 368 5.97 7.02 -4.55
C SER A 368 5.31 8.40 -4.60
N PHE A 369 4.01 8.43 -4.79
CA PHE A 369 3.21 9.66 -4.75
C PHE A 369 1.77 9.33 -4.38
N VAL A 370 1.00 10.37 -4.07
CA VAL A 370 -0.43 10.26 -3.73
C VAL A 370 -1.23 11.07 -4.73
N ILE A 371 -2.21 10.46 -5.36
CA ILE A 371 -3.22 11.15 -6.16
C ILE A 371 -4.35 11.51 -5.20
N ARG A 372 -4.64 12.80 -5.07
CA ARG A 372 -5.70 13.32 -4.21
C ARG A 372 -6.78 13.93 -5.08
N THR A 373 -8.01 13.46 -4.90
CA THR A 373 -9.17 13.98 -5.60
C THR A 373 -10.05 14.73 -4.61
N SER A 374 -10.28 16.00 -4.89
CA SER A 374 -11.18 16.85 -4.12
C SER A 374 -12.42 17.19 -4.93
N ALA A 375 -13.53 17.40 -4.24
CA ALA A 375 -14.76 17.89 -4.83
C ALA A 375 -15.16 19.24 -4.22
N LYS A 376 -15.64 20.13 -5.08
CA LYS A 376 -16.27 21.38 -4.68
C LYS A 376 -17.71 21.12 -4.22
N LEU A 377 -17.97 21.39 -2.95
CA LEU A 377 -19.29 21.32 -2.34
C LEU A 377 -20.21 22.45 -2.83
N ALA A 378 -21.51 22.27 -2.65
CA ALA A 378 -22.53 23.25 -3.06
C ALA A 378 -22.34 24.65 -2.42
N ASP A 379 -21.75 24.70 -1.22
CA ASP A 379 -21.43 25.95 -0.50
C ASP A 379 -20.10 26.61 -0.94
N GLY A 380 -19.39 25.99 -1.88
CA GLY A 380 -18.14 26.49 -2.45
C GLY A 380 -16.87 26.01 -1.76
N ARG A 381 -16.95 25.26 -0.64
CA ARG A 381 -15.78 24.61 -0.02
C ARG A 381 -15.26 23.47 -0.89
N GLU A 382 -13.99 23.14 -0.74
CA GLU A 382 -13.36 22.00 -1.41
C GLU A 382 -13.03 20.94 -0.35
N VAL A 383 -13.39 19.69 -0.62
CA VAL A 383 -13.23 18.57 0.31
C VAL A 383 -12.56 17.41 -0.42
N GLU A 384 -11.55 16.81 0.20
CA GLU A 384 -10.94 15.58 -0.31
C GLU A 384 -11.95 14.44 -0.21
N ILE A 385 -12.23 13.80 -1.35
CA ILE A 385 -13.16 12.68 -1.46
C ILE A 385 -12.46 11.37 -1.81
N ASP A 386 -11.19 11.42 -2.23
CA ASP A 386 -10.39 10.24 -2.51
C ASP A 386 -8.89 10.50 -2.31
N ARG A 387 -8.18 9.44 -1.90
CA ARG A 387 -6.73 9.44 -1.73
C ARG A 387 -6.12 8.11 -2.15
N ASP A 388 -5.52 8.12 -3.31
CA ASP A 388 -4.92 6.96 -3.92
C ASP A 388 -3.39 6.96 -3.75
N ALA A 389 -2.90 5.99 -2.97
CA ALA A 389 -1.48 5.80 -2.69
C ALA A 389 -0.82 4.94 -3.77
N ILE A 390 0.14 5.54 -4.47
CA ILE A 390 0.94 4.86 -5.49
C ILE A 390 2.31 4.55 -4.88
N LEU A 391 2.43 3.37 -4.26
CA LEU A 391 3.70 2.84 -3.80
C LEU A 391 4.51 2.40 -5.02
N SER A 392 5.62 3.10 -5.25
CA SER A 392 6.40 2.95 -6.46
C SER A 392 7.89 2.80 -6.13
N ARG A 393 8.69 2.91 -7.18
CA ARG A 393 10.15 2.94 -7.17
C ARG A 393 10.61 4.26 -7.78
N TRP A 394 11.80 4.72 -7.42
CA TRP A 394 12.25 6.07 -7.77
C TRP A 394 12.55 6.29 -9.23
N VAL A 395 13.07 5.27 -9.91
CA VAL A 395 13.51 5.43 -11.30
C VAL A 395 12.97 4.29 -12.16
N LEU A 396 11.76 4.47 -12.69
CA LEU A 396 11.22 3.64 -13.77
C LEU A 396 11.67 4.14 -15.17
N ALA A 397 12.14 5.40 -15.24
CA ALA A 397 12.47 6.14 -16.47
C ALA A 397 13.47 5.46 -17.42
N ASN A 398 14.38 4.60 -16.93
CA ASN A 398 15.47 4.00 -17.72
C ASN A 398 15.27 2.51 -18.06
N CYS A 399 14.11 1.94 -17.74
CA CYS A 399 13.76 0.58 -18.09
C CYS A 399 13.18 0.54 -19.51
N LYS A 400 13.94 0.08 -20.52
CA LYS A 400 13.48 -0.01 -21.93
C LYS A 400 12.16 -0.79 -22.10
N ASN A 401 11.87 -1.74 -21.22
CA ASN A 401 10.62 -2.50 -21.22
C ASN A 401 9.46 -1.74 -20.53
N CYS A 402 9.76 -0.95 -19.50
CA CYS A 402 8.79 -0.11 -18.79
C CYS A 402 8.47 1.17 -19.58
N GLN A 403 9.38 1.63 -20.45
CA GLN A 403 9.15 2.72 -21.40
C GLN A 403 8.15 2.35 -22.51
N LYS A 404 8.00 1.06 -22.85
CA LYS A 404 7.03 0.58 -23.85
C LYS A 404 5.60 0.48 -23.31
N ASN A 405 5.47 0.21 -22.01
CA ASN A 405 4.20 0.14 -21.30
C ASN A 405 4.19 1.28 -20.30
N LYS A 406 3.87 2.52 -20.73
CA LYS A 406 3.62 3.62 -19.79
C LYS A 406 2.73 3.07 -18.69
N LEU A 407 3.25 3.03 -17.46
CA LEU A 407 2.51 2.55 -16.30
C LEU A 407 1.58 3.69 -15.91
N ASP A 408 0.51 3.85 -16.70
CA ASP A 408 -0.57 4.75 -16.38
C ASP A 408 -1.22 4.24 -15.09
N THR A 409 -1.35 5.14 -14.13
CA THR A 409 -2.06 4.87 -12.89
C THR A 409 -3.52 5.24 -13.10
N TYR A 410 -4.40 4.40 -12.55
CA TYR A 410 -5.85 4.59 -12.62
C TYR A 410 -6.42 4.64 -11.21
N THR A 411 -7.00 5.78 -10.87
CA THR A 411 -7.71 6.00 -9.62
C THR A 411 -9.21 5.99 -9.90
N TYR A 412 -10.00 5.39 -9.03
CA TYR A 412 -11.44 5.21 -9.22
C TYR A 412 -12.19 5.71 -7.98
N ILE A 413 -13.08 6.69 -8.19
CA ILE A 413 -13.82 7.36 -7.13
C ILE A 413 -15.32 7.07 -7.32
N PRO A 414 -15.94 6.26 -6.45
CA PRO A 414 -17.36 5.98 -6.50
C PRO A 414 -18.21 7.13 -5.93
N PHE A 415 -19.33 7.43 -6.58
CA PHE A 415 -20.30 8.44 -6.16
C PHE A 415 -21.63 7.78 -5.84
N GLY A 416 -22.10 7.91 -4.60
CA GLY A 416 -23.49 7.63 -4.21
C GLY A 416 -24.36 8.89 -4.26
N GLU A 417 -25.67 8.73 -4.10
CA GLU A 417 -26.62 9.86 -4.14
C GLU A 417 -26.29 10.97 -3.11
N ASP A 418 -25.83 10.58 -1.93
CA ASP A 418 -25.51 11.52 -0.85
C ASP A 418 -24.32 12.42 -1.20
N LEU A 419 -23.30 11.85 -1.86
CA LEU A 419 -22.17 12.62 -2.34
C LEU A 419 -22.58 13.53 -3.51
N MET A 420 -23.43 13.05 -4.42
CA MET A 420 -24.00 13.86 -5.50
C MET A 420 -24.73 15.09 -4.95
N ARG A 421 -25.56 14.91 -3.91
CA ARG A 421 -26.24 16.02 -3.24
C ARG A 421 -25.26 16.97 -2.56
N ALA A 422 -24.23 16.46 -1.89
CA ALA A 422 -23.24 17.29 -1.19
C ALA A 422 -22.45 18.22 -2.15
N ILE A 423 -22.14 17.74 -3.36
CA ILE A 423 -21.43 18.53 -4.39
C ILE A 423 -22.39 19.38 -5.26
N GLY A 424 -23.70 19.26 -5.03
CA GLY A 424 -24.73 19.90 -5.84
C GLY A 424 -24.64 19.49 -7.31
N ALA A 425 -24.51 18.19 -7.56
CA ALA A 425 -24.60 17.57 -8.88
C ALA A 425 -26.01 16.98 -9.05
N GLU A 426 -26.70 17.36 -10.12
CA GLU A 426 -28.04 16.86 -10.47
C GLU A 426 -27.96 15.65 -11.41
N SER A 427 -26.83 15.50 -12.10
CA SER A 427 -26.53 14.43 -13.05
C SER A 427 -25.06 14.04 -12.99
N LYS A 428 -24.70 12.87 -13.53
CA LYS A 428 -23.30 12.41 -13.55
C LYS A 428 -22.40 13.32 -14.40
N GLU A 429 -22.99 13.98 -15.41
CA GLU A 429 -22.33 14.96 -16.26
C GLU A 429 -21.83 16.18 -15.46
N ASP A 430 -22.49 16.51 -14.35
CA ASP A 430 -22.08 17.63 -13.50
C ASP A 430 -20.80 17.33 -12.72
N ILE A 431 -20.53 16.06 -12.41
CA ILE A 431 -19.44 15.61 -11.52
C ILE A 431 -18.11 16.17 -11.99
N HIS A 432 -17.79 16.03 -13.29
CA HIS A 432 -16.49 16.43 -13.83
C HIS A 432 -16.14 17.88 -13.50
N SER A 433 -17.12 18.79 -13.56
CA SER A 433 -16.91 20.22 -13.28
C SER A 433 -16.65 20.54 -11.80
N LYS A 434 -16.88 19.57 -10.91
CA LYS A 434 -16.73 19.69 -9.46
C LYS A 434 -15.42 19.12 -8.94
N LEU A 435 -14.68 18.38 -9.75
CA LEU A 435 -13.48 17.67 -9.30
C LEU A 435 -12.20 18.45 -9.58
N THR A 436 -11.30 18.39 -8.60
CA THR A 436 -9.91 18.83 -8.73
C THR A 436 -9.01 17.65 -8.37
N VAL A 437 -7.97 17.43 -9.17
CA VAL A 437 -6.94 16.41 -8.90
C VAL A 437 -5.61 17.10 -8.59
N SER A 438 -4.96 16.66 -7.52
CA SER A 438 -3.61 17.07 -7.16
C SER A 438 -2.72 15.86 -6.92
N VAL A 439 -1.42 16.04 -7.09
CA VAL A 439 -0.44 14.99 -6.80
C VAL A 439 0.46 15.49 -5.67
N GLN A 440 0.49 14.71 -4.58
CA GLN A 440 1.47 14.88 -3.51
C GLN A 440 2.68 14.02 -3.84
N THR A 441 3.80 14.66 -4.13
CA THR A 441 5.12 14.03 -4.18
C THR A 441 5.85 14.32 -2.87
N ARG A 442 7.07 13.79 -2.71
CA ARG A 442 7.87 14.10 -1.52
C ARG A 442 8.22 15.59 -1.48
N GLY A 443 7.78 16.29 -0.43
CA GLY A 443 8.10 17.69 -0.15
C GLY A 443 7.21 18.74 -0.82
N GLN A 444 6.29 18.37 -1.72
CA GLN A 444 5.39 19.31 -2.40
C GLN A 444 4.00 18.71 -2.63
N ILE A 445 2.96 19.50 -2.37
CA ILE A 445 1.63 19.29 -2.95
C ILE A 445 1.48 20.36 -4.03
N ALA A 446 1.40 19.93 -5.28
CA ALA A 446 1.16 20.83 -6.39
C ALA A 446 -0.21 20.49 -7.01
N PRO A 447 -1.07 21.50 -7.27
CA PRO A 447 -2.11 21.29 -8.26
C PRO A 447 -1.42 20.93 -9.58
N VAL A 448 -2.00 20.01 -10.35
CA VAL A 448 -1.44 19.69 -11.67
C VAL A 448 -1.64 20.93 -12.57
N LYS A 449 -0.64 21.82 -12.66
CA LYS A 449 -0.70 23.08 -13.43
C LYS A 449 0.58 23.36 -14.24
N ASP A 450 0.33 23.97 -15.40
CA ASP A 450 1.18 24.36 -16.54
C ASP A 450 2.48 25.12 -16.20
N SER A 451 3.60 24.58 -16.70
CA SER A 451 4.61 25.34 -17.46
C SER A 451 5.37 24.37 -18.37
N PHE A 452 4.98 24.29 -19.65
CA PHE A 452 5.63 23.50 -20.74
C PHE A 452 5.24 22.01 -20.94
N GLY A 453 3.94 21.66 -20.92
CA GLY A 453 3.45 20.51 -21.71
C GLY A 453 3.40 19.12 -21.06
N ALA A 454 2.95 19.00 -19.81
CA ALA A 454 2.46 17.73 -19.25
C ALA A 454 0.91 17.67 -19.30
N VAL A 455 0.38 16.45 -19.53
CA VAL A 455 -1.02 16.12 -19.82
C VAL A 455 -1.92 16.33 -18.59
N GLN A 456 -3.09 16.97 -18.74
CA GLN A 456 -4.07 17.03 -17.65
C GLN A 456 -4.52 15.61 -17.28
N PRO A 457 -4.76 15.31 -15.99
CA PRO A 457 -5.40 14.07 -15.63
C PRO A 457 -6.75 13.99 -16.33
N LEU A 458 -6.97 12.91 -17.08
CA LEU A 458 -8.22 12.66 -17.78
C LEU A 458 -9.21 12.09 -16.76
N ILE A 459 -10.33 12.80 -16.56
CA ILE A 459 -11.43 12.36 -15.70
C ILE A 459 -12.54 11.81 -16.60
N GLU A 460 -12.78 10.51 -16.50
CA GLU A 460 -13.89 9.84 -17.18
C GLU A 460 -14.99 9.55 -16.15
N ILE A 461 -16.23 9.98 -16.41
CA ILE A 461 -17.39 9.61 -15.59
C ILE A 461 -18.17 8.55 -16.35
N PHE A 462 -18.41 7.41 -15.72
CA PHE A 462 -19.30 6.38 -16.26
C PHE A 462 -20.43 6.07 -15.29
#